data_AF-A0A6P0Y236-F1
#
_entry.id   AF-A0A6P0Y236-F1
#
_cell.length_a   1.000
_cell.length_b   1.000
_cell.length_c   1.000
_cell.angle_alpha   90.00
_cell.angle_beta   90.00
_cell.angle_gamma   90.00
#
_symmetry.space_group_name_H-M   'P 1'
#
loop_
_entity.id
_entity.type
_entity.pdbx_description
1 polymer ?
#
loop_
_entity_poly.entity_id
_entity_poly.type
_entity_poly.pdbx_seq_one_letter_code
_entity_poly.pdbx_strand_id
1 'polypeptide(L)'
;MIAGALVNERDISKGVFTPDVTFPQRQLSPDEFIFFSTLPQALSTEAEMMTRYTGETLNGKDACLQRIHVTGGTNGILVSSLREHRPFTPSFIGRAEDQAYILSTFVNGNTQLGYAHESGLIMRHDKEAFAQEAIKMAKVGKAIGDFIRILIFSNYVKVLGKSFSDIKEVTNPFTGCFISQIPTTVVYLRFCLKVASLFAEGKSGQALEFIKNGVPRLQETLDFVQGENSQLKQAYEKEKQGWNLYYDILAQIEEAIASEDDLALKLQQEAQAIIDQCAIN
;
A
#
# COMPACT_ATOMS: atom_id res chain seq x y z
N MET A 1 12.45 1.00 8.75
CA MET A 1 11.29 0.26 9.29
C MET A 1 11.61 -1.22 9.24
N ILE A 2 10.92 -2.06 10.01
CA ILE A 2 11.07 -3.52 9.99
C ILE A 2 9.77 -4.16 9.50
N ALA A 3 9.87 -5.21 8.70
CA ALA A 3 8.73 -6.03 8.31
C ALA A 3 9.14 -7.50 8.22
N GLY A 4 8.25 -8.39 8.63
CA GLY A 4 8.41 -9.84 8.47
C GLY A 4 7.60 -10.42 7.32
N ALA A 5 7.77 -11.72 7.09
CA ALA A 5 6.93 -12.49 6.18
C ALA A 5 5.49 -12.66 6.74
N LEU A 6 4.54 -13.00 5.86
CA LEU A 6 3.15 -13.21 6.23
C LEU A 6 2.68 -14.63 5.98
N VAL A 7 1.97 -15.17 6.96
CA VAL A 7 1.23 -16.44 6.86
C VAL A 7 -0.24 -16.18 7.15
N ASN A 8 -1.13 -16.71 6.32
CA ASN A 8 -2.57 -16.64 6.59
C ASN A 8 -2.91 -17.52 7.80
N GLU A 9 -3.83 -17.06 8.65
CA GLU A 9 -4.32 -17.85 9.79
C GLU A 9 -4.78 -19.25 9.38
N ARG A 10 -5.61 -19.36 8.34
CA ARG A 10 -6.08 -20.64 7.80
C ARG A 10 -4.98 -21.58 7.33
N ASP A 11 -3.83 -21.03 6.93
CA ASP A 11 -2.70 -21.78 6.36
C ASP A 11 -1.62 -22.06 7.42
N ILE A 12 -1.73 -21.51 8.63
CA ILE A 12 -0.77 -21.71 9.71
C ILE A 12 -0.64 -23.19 10.10
N SER A 13 -1.73 -23.95 9.96
CA SER A 13 -1.79 -25.40 10.19
C SER A 13 -0.93 -26.21 9.22
N LYS A 14 -0.65 -25.67 8.03
CA LYS A 14 0.26 -26.26 7.02
C LYS A 14 1.73 -25.92 7.30
N GLY A 15 1.97 -24.96 8.19
CA GLY A 15 3.28 -24.48 8.58
C GLY A 15 3.40 -22.97 8.45
N VAL A 16 4.18 -22.35 9.34
CA VAL A 16 4.45 -20.90 9.36
C VAL A 16 5.21 -20.41 8.12
N PHE A 17 5.78 -21.33 7.34
CA PHE A 17 6.45 -21.07 6.06
C PHE A 17 5.55 -21.35 4.85
N THR A 18 4.23 -21.17 5.00
CA THR A 18 3.28 -21.25 3.89
C THR A 18 2.99 -19.84 3.37
N PRO A 19 3.19 -19.54 2.07
CA PRO A 19 3.08 -18.17 1.59
C PRO A 19 1.61 -17.76 1.53
N ASP A 20 1.29 -16.53 1.97
CA ASP A 20 -0.06 -15.96 1.87
C ASP A 20 -0.59 -15.99 0.42
N VAL A 21 0.27 -15.61 -0.54
CA VAL A 21 -0.04 -15.63 -1.98
C VAL A 21 0.85 -16.63 -2.69
N THR A 22 0.25 -17.63 -3.33
CA THR A 22 0.95 -18.65 -4.13
C THR A 22 0.99 -18.29 -5.60
N PHE A 23 1.96 -18.83 -6.34
CA PHE A 23 2.01 -18.70 -7.79
C PHE A 23 0.72 -19.25 -8.44
N PRO A 24 0.13 -18.52 -9.40
CA PRO A 24 -1.11 -18.91 -10.05
C PRO A 24 -0.87 -20.10 -11.00
N GLN A 25 -1.58 -21.21 -10.79
CA GLN A 25 -1.50 -22.43 -11.62
C GLN A 25 -2.60 -22.49 -12.70
N ARG A 26 -2.97 -21.33 -13.27
CA ARG A 26 -4.03 -21.24 -14.29
C ARG A 26 -3.59 -20.42 -15.48
N GLN A 27 -4.30 -20.59 -16.59
CA GLN A 27 -4.16 -19.69 -17.73
C GLN A 27 -4.60 -18.27 -17.36
N LEU A 28 -3.91 -17.29 -17.93
CA LEU A 28 -4.19 -15.87 -17.78
C LEU A 28 -5.45 -15.51 -18.57
N SER A 29 -6.29 -14.64 -17.99
CA SER A 29 -7.34 -13.99 -18.77
C SER A 29 -6.74 -12.91 -19.67
N PRO A 30 -7.40 -12.52 -20.78
CA PRO A 30 -6.89 -11.51 -21.70
C PRO A 30 -6.43 -10.19 -21.04
N ASP A 31 -7.16 -9.70 -20.03
CA ASP A 31 -6.79 -8.48 -19.29
C ASP A 31 -5.54 -8.63 -18.42
N GLU A 32 -5.16 -9.87 -18.07
CA GLU A 32 -4.02 -10.18 -17.23
C GLU A 32 -2.70 -10.17 -18.01
N PHE A 33 -2.72 -10.31 -19.33
CA PHE A 33 -1.53 -10.13 -20.15
C PHE A 33 -0.99 -8.69 -20.12
N ILE A 34 -1.85 -7.72 -19.82
CA ILE A 34 -1.46 -6.30 -19.68
C ILE A 34 -0.97 -6.00 -18.28
N PHE A 35 -1.61 -6.58 -17.28
CA PHE A 35 -1.29 -6.37 -15.88
C PHE A 35 -1.74 -7.56 -15.06
N PHE A 36 -0.81 -8.12 -14.29
CA PHE A 36 -1.08 -9.27 -13.48
C PHE A 36 -0.45 -9.11 -12.10
N SER A 37 -1.17 -8.49 -11.17
CA SER A 37 -0.65 -8.22 -9.82
C SER A 37 -0.44 -9.47 -8.98
N THR A 38 -1.08 -10.59 -9.30
CA THR A 38 -0.95 -11.85 -8.52
C THR A 38 0.46 -12.43 -8.63
N LEU A 39 1.08 -12.35 -9.81
CA LEU A 39 2.43 -12.87 -10.03
C LEU A 39 3.51 -12.17 -9.19
N PRO A 40 3.64 -10.83 -9.20
CA PRO A 40 4.62 -10.15 -8.34
C PRO A 40 4.28 -10.27 -6.85
N GLN A 41 3.00 -10.45 -6.46
CA GLN A 41 2.64 -10.77 -5.07
C GLN A 41 3.19 -12.13 -4.64
N ALA A 42 2.95 -13.15 -5.46
CA ALA A 42 3.42 -14.51 -5.18
C ALA A 42 4.95 -14.54 -5.10
N LEU A 43 5.63 -13.92 -6.07
CA LEU A 43 7.08 -13.80 -6.07
C LEU A 43 7.60 -13.14 -4.80
N SER A 44 7.04 -12.00 -4.39
CA SER A 44 7.50 -11.31 -3.19
C SER A 44 7.23 -12.10 -1.92
N THR A 45 6.04 -12.70 -1.80
CA THR A 45 5.66 -13.45 -0.58
C THR A 45 6.55 -14.69 -0.41
N GLU A 46 6.83 -15.41 -1.50
CA GLU A 46 7.72 -16.57 -1.46
C GLU A 46 9.17 -16.15 -1.21
N ALA A 47 9.65 -15.08 -1.86
CA ALA A 47 11.00 -14.57 -1.64
C ALA A 47 11.23 -14.12 -0.19
N GLU A 48 10.32 -13.33 0.38
CA GLU A 48 10.39 -12.88 1.78
C GLU A 48 10.50 -14.08 2.73
N MET A 49 9.60 -15.05 2.58
CA MET A 49 9.50 -16.15 3.52
C MET A 49 10.70 -17.11 3.51
N MET A 50 11.37 -17.25 2.36
CA MET A 50 12.50 -18.16 2.20
C MET A 50 13.86 -17.48 2.42
N THR A 51 13.90 -16.15 2.47
CA THR A 51 15.18 -15.41 2.52
C THR A 51 15.86 -15.52 3.87
N ARG A 52 17.15 -15.88 3.81
CA ARG A 52 18.08 -15.88 4.95
C ARG A 52 19.27 -15.00 4.62
N TYR A 53 19.75 -14.28 5.62
CA TYR A 53 20.84 -13.33 5.50
C TYR A 53 22.19 -13.93 5.86
N THR A 54 22.52 -15.07 5.24
CA THR A 54 23.77 -15.81 5.49
C THR A 54 24.73 -15.76 4.30
N GLY A 55 24.39 -15.02 3.24
CA GLY A 55 25.16 -14.94 2.01
C GLY A 55 26.08 -13.73 1.96
N GLU A 56 26.99 -13.70 0.97
CA GLU A 56 27.86 -12.55 0.73
C GLU A 56 27.10 -11.34 0.16
N THR A 57 26.04 -11.59 -0.63
CA THR A 57 25.24 -10.53 -1.28
C THR A 57 24.08 -10.02 -0.43
N LEU A 58 23.46 -10.88 0.39
CA LEU A 58 22.41 -10.54 1.34
C LEU A 58 22.85 -11.04 2.71
N ASN A 59 23.39 -10.14 3.52
CA ASN A 59 24.04 -10.44 4.81
C ASN A 59 23.31 -9.83 6.02
N GLY A 60 22.23 -9.07 5.78
CA GLY A 60 21.39 -8.47 6.83
C GLY A 60 22.04 -7.31 7.57
N LYS A 61 23.27 -6.93 7.21
CA LYS A 61 24.01 -5.80 7.79
C LYS A 61 24.18 -4.67 6.78
N ASP A 62 24.82 -4.99 5.67
CA ASP A 62 25.12 -4.05 4.58
C ASP A 62 24.10 -4.17 3.44
N ALA A 63 23.48 -5.35 3.31
CA ALA A 63 22.48 -5.63 2.28
C ALA A 63 21.40 -6.56 2.81
N CYS A 64 20.14 -6.14 2.65
CA CYS A 64 18.95 -6.91 3.00
C CYS A 64 17.87 -6.70 1.93
N LEU A 65 16.81 -7.49 1.97
CA LEU A 65 15.67 -7.24 1.12
C LEU A 65 14.90 -6.03 1.65
N GLN A 66 14.58 -5.11 0.74
CA GLN A 66 13.60 -4.06 1.01
C GLN A 66 12.21 -4.57 0.63
N ARG A 67 11.30 -4.52 1.59
CA ARG A 67 9.88 -4.73 1.38
C ARG A 67 9.23 -3.38 1.01
N ILE A 68 8.27 -3.41 0.09
CA ILE A 68 7.61 -2.18 -0.43
C ILE A 68 6.09 -2.24 -0.27
N HIS A 69 5.60 -3.38 0.18
CA HIS A 69 4.22 -3.55 0.60
C HIS A 69 4.19 -4.31 1.91
N VAL A 70 3.42 -3.80 2.86
CA VAL A 70 3.19 -4.45 4.13
C VAL A 70 1.70 -4.64 4.27
N THR A 71 1.24 -5.84 3.94
CA THR A 71 -0.18 -6.16 4.08
C THR A 71 -0.59 -6.06 5.56
N GLY A 72 -1.57 -5.20 5.85
CA GLY A 72 -2.29 -5.21 7.13
C GLY A 72 -1.56 -4.61 8.34
N GLY A 73 -0.69 -3.60 8.16
CA GLY A 73 -0.10 -2.87 9.29
C GLY A 73 0.97 -3.64 10.07
N THR A 74 1.49 -4.72 9.47
CA THR A 74 2.45 -5.64 10.07
C THR A 74 3.89 -5.14 9.91
N ASN A 75 4.19 -3.97 10.47
CA ASN A 75 5.54 -3.40 10.48
C ASN A 75 5.87 -2.71 11.80
N GLY A 76 7.15 -2.45 12.01
CA GLY A 76 7.65 -1.58 13.07
C GLY A 76 8.40 -0.38 12.49
N ILE A 77 8.27 0.76 13.16
CA ILE A 77 9.01 1.99 12.85
C ILE A 77 9.58 2.57 14.14
N LEU A 78 10.81 3.07 14.09
CA LEU A 78 11.38 3.84 15.19
C LEU A 78 10.68 5.20 15.26
N VAL A 79 10.34 5.66 16.46
CA VAL A 79 9.76 7.00 16.66
C VAL A 79 10.68 8.06 16.05
N SER A 80 12.00 7.92 16.19
CA SER A 80 12.98 8.81 15.55
C SER A 80 12.83 8.85 14.03
N SER A 81 12.72 7.69 13.36
CA SER A 81 12.50 7.63 11.90
C SER A 81 11.15 8.23 11.48
N LEU A 82 10.10 8.04 12.28
CA LEU A 82 8.79 8.65 12.04
C LEU A 82 8.89 10.19 12.09
N ARG A 83 9.59 10.74 13.09
CA ARG A 83 9.83 12.18 13.26
C ARG A 83 10.70 12.76 12.15
N GLU A 84 11.73 12.04 11.73
CA GLU A 84 12.67 12.46 10.69
C GLU A 84 12.01 12.49 9.31
N HIS A 85 11.38 11.39 8.91
CA HIS A 85 10.87 11.25 7.54
C HIS A 85 9.44 11.76 7.35
N ARG A 86 8.68 11.92 8.44
CA ARG A 86 7.29 12.39 8.45
C ARG A 86 6.40 11.70 7.39
N PRO A 87 6.40 10.35 7.34
CA PRO A 87 5.56 9.62 6.40
C PRO A 87 4.07 9.89 6.67
N PHE A 88 3.25 9.81 5.63
CA PHE A 88 1.80 9.92 5.73
C PHE A 88 1.11 9.21 4.57
N THR A 89 -0.15 8.82 4.78
CA THR A 89 -0.99 8.23 3.74
C THR A 89 -1.97 9.28 3.24
N PRO A 90 -1.95 9.65 1.94
CA PRO A 90 -2.97 10.54 1.41
C PRO A 90 -4.37 9.93 1.50
N SER A 91 -5.36 10.71 1.93
CA SER A 91 -6.73 10.25 2.23
C SER A 91 -7.47 9.70 1.01
N PHE A 92 -7.10 10.12 -0.20
CA PHE A 92 -7.64 9.59 -1.45
C PHE A 92 -7.14 8.18 -1.77
N ILE A 93 -6.19 7.64 -1.01
CA ILE A 93 -5.75 6.24 -1.11
C ILE A 93 -6.68 5.38 -0.27
N GLY A 94 -7.72 4.82 -0.88
CA GLY A 94 -8.64 3.94 -0.17
C GLY A 94 -8.12 2.50 0.04
N ARG A 95 -7.20 2.02 -0.80
CA ARG A 95 -6.58 0.68 -0.67
C ARG A 95 -5.09 0.78 -0.94
N ALA A 96 -4.34 -0.07 -0.24
CA ALA A 96 -2.87 -0.07 -0.24
C ALA A 96 -2.24 1.18 0.37
N GLU A 97 -2.81 1.59 1.50
CA GLU A 97 -2.34 2.67 2.35
C GLU A 97 -0.87 2.50 2.74
N ASP A 98 -0.46 1.27 3.07
CA ASP A 98 0.92 0.85 3.39
C ASP A 98 1.93 1.24 2.30
N GLN A 99 1.51 1.17 1.04
CA GLN A 99 2.35 1.51 -0.11
C GLN A 99 2.40 3.00 -0.36
N ALA A 100 1.27 3.69 -0.17
CA ALA A 100 1.25 5.14 -0.28
C ALA A 100 2.03 5.80 0.86
N TYR A 101 1.97 5.23 2.06
CA TYR A 101 2.71 5.67 3.24
C TYR A 101 4.22 5.72 2.99
N ILE A 102 4.79 4.65 2.42
CA ILE A 102 6.24 4.64 2.15
C ILE A 102 6.61 5.57 0.99
N LEU A 103 5.75 5.64 -0.04
CA LEU A 103 5.94 6.55 -1.18
C LEU A 103 5.96 8.02 -0.75
N SER A 104 5.24 8.41 0.30
CA SER A 104 5.21 9.81 0.75
C SER A 104 6.58 10.32 1.18
N THR A 105 7.48 9.41 1.59
CA THR A 105 8.85 9.74 2.02
C THR A 105 9.81 9.90 0.84
N PHE A 106 9.42 9.50 -0.37
CA PHE A 106 10.31 9.50 -1.52
C PHE A 106 10.61 10.92 -2.06
N VAL A 107 10.05 11.97 -1.46
CA VAL A 107 10.27 13.37 -1.86
C VAL A 107 11.55 13.96 -1.25
N ASN A 108 12.09 13.38 -0.17
CA ASN A 108 13.12 14.02 0.65
C ASN A 108 14.46 13.25 0.66
N GLY A 109 15.55 13.92 0.27
CA GLY A 109 16.92 13.55 0.64
C GLY A 109 17.54 12.32 -0.04
N ASN A 110 18.81 12.05 0.33
CA ASN A 110 19.59 10.90 -0.13
C ASN A 110 19.24 9.61 0.63
N THR A 111 18.61 9.73 1.82
CA THR A 111 18.22 8.60 2.67
C THR A 111 16.72 8.38 2.59
N GLN A 112 16.31 7.21 2.08
CA GLN A 112 14.91 6.86 1.92
C GLN A 112 14.46 5.94 3.04
N LEU A 113 13.27 6.18 3.59
CA LEU A 113 12.66 5.24 4.50
C LEU A 113 12.24 3.99 3.72
N GLY A 114 12.60 2.82 4.24
CA GLY A 114 12.24 1.53 3.67
C GLY A 114 11.89 0.51 4.74
N TYR A 115 11.17 -0.53 4.35
CA TYR A 115 10.95 -1.70 5.19
C TYR A 115 12.10 -2.68 4.99
N ALA A 116 13.00 -2.79 5.97
CA ALA A 116 13.96 -3.88 6.01
C ALA A 116 13.21 -5.17 6.34
N HIS A 117 13.36 -6.18 5.49
CA HIS A 117 12.83 -7.50 5.78
C HIS A 117 13.67 -8.14 6.91
N GLU A 118 13.00 -8.65 7.94
CA GLU A 118 13.63 -9.37 9.06
C GLU A 118 13.45 -10.88 8.88
N SER A 119 14.57 -11.61 8.75
CA SER A 119 14.53 -13.05 8.54
C SER A 119 14.00 -13.76 9.80
N GLY A 120 13.00 -14.61 9.65
CA GLY A 120 12.39 -15.34 10.76
C GLY A 120 11.32 -14.55 11.53
N LEU A 121 11.14 -13.26 11.26
CA LEU A 121 9.95 -12.54 11.70
C LEU A 121 8.78 -12.97 10.80
N ILE A 122 7.83 -13.72 11.36
CA ILE A 122 6.63 -14.20 10.65
C ILE A 122 5.41 -13.67 11.38
N MET A 123 4.54 -12.98 10.66
CA MET A 123 3.34 -12.35 11.23
C MET A 123 2.09 -13.01 10.67
N ARG A 124 1.09 -13.19 11.52
CA ARG A 124 -0.18 -13.83 11.17
C ARG A 124 -1.11 -12.82 10.50
N HIS A 125 -1.69 -13.19 9.36
CA HIS A 125 -2.67 -12.38 8.62
C HIS A 125 -4.06 -13.03 8.71
N ASP A 126 -4.98 -12.37 9.42
CA ASP A 126 -6.31 -12.92 9.77
C ASP A 126 -7.39 -12.55 8.74
N LYS A 127 -7.06 -12.58 7.45
CA LYS A 127 -7.91 -12.03 6.37
C LYS A 127 -9.31 -12.65 6.29
N GLU A 128 -9.45 -13.91 6.66
CA GLU A 128 -10.69 -14.68 6.49
C GLU A 128 -11.59 -14.66 7.73
N ALA A 129 -11.02 -14.41 8.91
CA ALA A 129 -11.78 -14.25 10.15
C ALA A 129 -12.70 -13.01 10.10
N PHE A 130 -12.41 -12.04 9.24
CA PHE A 130 -13.14 -10.78 9.14
C PHE A 130 -14.18 -10.70 8.01
N ALA A 131 -14.25 -11.65 7.05
CA ALA A 131 -15.17 -11.48 5.91
C ALA A 131 -15.46 -12.76 5.11
N GLN A 132 -16.36 -13.63 5.58
CA GLN A 132 -16.89 -14.73 4.77
C GLN A 132 -18.11 -14.33 3.88
N GLU A 133 -18.94 -13.37 4.29
CA GLU A 133 -20.17 -13.02 3.53
C GLU A 133 -19.95 -12.06 2.33
N ALA A 134 -18.85 -11.30 2.28
CA ALA A 134 -18.61 -10.27 1.24
C ALA A 134 -17.96 -10.79 -0.07
N ILE A 135 -17.59 -12.06 -0.13
CA ILE A 135 -16.57 -12.59 -1.07
C ILE A 135 -17.00 -12.57 -2.55
N LYS A 136 -18.30 -12.62 -2.87
CA LYS A 136 -18.78 -12.68 -4.27
C LYS A 136 -18.94 -11.30 -4.92
N MET A 137 -19.53 -10.33 -4.21
CA MET A 137 -19.57 -8.92 -4.63
C MET A 137 -18.18 -8.27 -4.63
N ALA A 138 -17.25 -8.77 -3.79
CA ALA A 138 -15.88 -8.27 -3.71
C ALA A 138 -15.04 -8.48 -4.98
N LYS A 139 -15.37 -9.40 -5.89
CA LYS A 139 -14.53 -9.66 -7.08
C LYS A 139 -14.60 -8.54 -8.12
N VAL A 140 -15.81 -8.08 -8.45
CA VAL A 140 -16.03 -6.94 -9.37
C VAL A 140 -15.45 -5.67 -8.76
N GLY A 141 -15.76 -5.41 -7.48
CA GLY A 141 -15.23 -4.25 -6.75
C GLY A 141 -13.70 -4.27 -6.63
N LYS A 142 -13.08 -5.44 -6.44
CA LYS A 142 -11.61 -5.60 -6.39
C LYS A 142 -10.97 -5.25 -7.74
N ALA A 143 -11.49 -5.77 -8.84
CA ALA A 143 -10.93 -5.52 -10.17
C ALA A 143 -11.04 -4.03 -10.55
N ILE A 144 -12.19 -3.39 -10.30
CA ILE A 144 -12.35 -1.93 -10.48
C ILE A 144 -11.38 -1.17 -9.58
N GLY A 145 -11.21 -1.62 -8.33
CA GLY A 145 -10.24 -1.05 -7.39
C GLY A 145 -8.79 -1.09 -7.91
N ASP A 146 -8.38 -2.19 -8.55
CA ASP A 146 -7.05 -2.29 -9.17
C ASP A 146 -6.86 -1.30 -10.33
N PHE A 147 -7.91 -1.02 -11.11
CA PHE A 147 -7.86 0.01 -12.16
C PHE A 147 -7.72 1.41 -11.60
N ILE A 148 -8.55 1.76 -10.60
CA ILE A 148 -8.47 3.03 -9.89
C ILE A 148 -7.07 3.20 -9.30
N ARG A 149 -6.52 2.14 -8.71
CA ARG A 149 -5.18 2.13 -8.14
C ARG A 149 -4.10 2.41 -9.18
N ILE A 150 -4.21 1.89 -10.40
CA ILE A 150 -3.29 2.23 -11.48
C ILE A 150 -3.35 3.73 -11.78
N LEU A 151 -4.55 4.31 -11.92
CA LEU A 151 -4.71 5.75 -12.18
C LEU A 151 -4.14 6.60 -11.04
N ILE A 152 -4.47 6.25 -9.80
CA ILE A 152 -4.06 7.01 -8.61
C ILE A 152 -2.56 6.92 -8.39
N PHE A 153 -1.97 5.71 -8.30
CA PHE A 153 -0.53 5.57 -8.03
C PHE A 153 0.32 6.16 -9.16
N SER A 154 -0.09 5.99 -10.43
CA SER A 154 0.66 6.55 -11.55
C SER A 154 0.68 8.07 -11.57
N ASN A 155 -0.36 8.74 -11.06
CA ASN A 155 -0.37 10.21 -10.95
C ASN A 155 0.20 10.69 -9.62
N TYR A 156 0.03 9.93 -8.54
CA TYR A 156 0.64 10.20 -7.25
C TYR A 156 2.16 10.30 -7.36
N VAL A 157 2.81 9.36 -8.03
CA VAL A 157 4.27 9.38 -8.18
C VAL A 157 4.79 10.57 -9.00
N LYS A 158 3.97 11.14 -9.89
CA LYS A 158 4.31 12.38 -10.61
C LYS A 158 4.36 13.58 -9.68
N VAL A 159 3.46 13.62 -8.68
CA VAL A 159 3.42 14.68 -7.67
C VAL A 159 4.63 14.62 -6.73
N LEU A 160 5.23 13.45 -6.55
CA LEU A 160 6.44 13.29 -5.71
C LEU A 160 7.70 13.94 -6.32
N GLY A 161 7.68 14.33 -7.58
CA GLY A 161 8.77 15.08 -8.23
C GLY A 161 10.03 14.28 -8.56
N LYS A 162 10.05 12.95 -8.35
CA LYS A 162 11.14 12.06 -8.77
C LYS A 162 10.95 11.58 -10.21
N SER A 163 12.06 11.14 -10.83
CA SER A 163 11.97 10.53 -12.15
C SER A 163 11.19 9.21 -12.07
N PHE A 164 10.46 8.88 -13.13
CA PHE A 164 9.72 7.63 -13.20
C PHE A 164 10.64 6.40 -13.03
N SER A 165 11.88 6.49 -13.52
CA SER A 165 12.86 5.40 -13.39
C SER A 165 13.22 5.14 -11.93
N ASP A 166 13.54 6.19 -11.17
CA ASP A 166 13.95 6.06 -9.76
C ASP A 166 12.81 5.47 -8.92
N ILE A 167 11.57 5.91 -9.18
CA ILE A 167 10.38 5.36 -8.53
C ILE A 167 10.24 3.87 -8.86
N LYS A 168 10.46 3.46 -10.12
CA LYS A 168 10.29 2.07 -10.55
C LYS A 168 11.40 1.16 -10.06
N GLU A 169 12.63 1.66 -9.98
CA GLU A 169 13.78 0.94 -9.42
C GLU A 169 13.49 0.50 -7.99
N VAL A 170 12.95 1.42 -7.19
CA VAL A 170 12.54 1.09 -5.84
C VAL A 170 11.28 0.22 -5.90
N THR A 171 10.17 0.71 -6.45
CA THR A 171 8.85 0.08 -6.24
C THR A 171 8.60 -1.27 -6.91
N ASN A 172 9.44 -1.69 -7.86
CA ASN A 172 9.27 -2.97 -8.54
C ASN A 172 9.62 -4.17 -7.64
N PRO A 173 9.06 -5.36 -7.94
CA PRO A 173 8.07 -5.62 -8.97
C PRO A 173 6.63 -5.32 -8.53
N PHE A 174 6.38 -5.21 -7.22
CA PHE A 174 5.02 -5.25 -6.70
C PHE A 174 4.26 -3.92 -6.75
N THR A 175 4.58 -2.94 -5.91
CA THR A 175 3.93 -1.61 -5.96
C THR A 175 4.08 -0.99 -7.35
N GLY A 176 5.25 -1.19 -7.94
CA GLY A 176 5.60 -0.73 -9.27
C GLY A 176 4.66 -1.25 -10.36
N CYS A 177 4.03 -2.42 -10.23
CA CYS A 177 3.11 -2.90 -11.26
C CYS A 177 1.88 -1.97 -11.43
N PHE A 178 1.48 -1.26 -10.37
CA PHE A 178 0.38 -0.28 -10.41
C PHE A 178 0.83 1.10 -10.92
N ILE A 179 2.12 1.28 -11.22
CA ILE A 179 2.71 2.54 -11.68
C ILE A 179 3.08 2.42 -13.16
N SER A 180 2.37 3.17 -14.00
CA SER A 180 2.52 3.19 -15.46
C SER A 180 2.74 4.61 -15.98
N GLN A 181 3.53 4.75 -17.05
CA GLN A 181 3.66 6.02 -17.78
C GLN A 181 2.40 6.36 -18.60
N ILE A 182 1.62 5.34 -18.97
CA ILE A 182 0.41 5.44 -19.79
C ILE A 182 -0.81 4.86 -19.05
N PRO A 183 -1.14 5.37 -17.85
CA PRO A 183 -2.11 4.72 -16.95
C PRO A 183 -3.51 4.64 -17.54
N THR A 184 -3.97 5.68 -18.24
CA THR A 184 -5.29 5.71 -18.89
C THR A 184 -5.42 4.62 -19.95
N THR A 185 -4.41 4.47 -20.82
CA THR A 185 -4.39 3.44 -21.86
C THR A 185 -4.41 2.03 -21.25
N VAL A 186 -3.57 1.78 -20.24
CA VAL A 186 -3.54 0.50 -19.53
C VAL A 186 -4.91 0.19 -18.92
N VAL A 187 -5.53 1.14 -18.25
CA VAL A 187 -6.81 0.94 -17.57
C VAL A 187 -7.94 0.69 -18.57
N TYR A 188 -8.05 1.48 -19.63
CA TYR A 188 -9.09 1.29 -20.64
C TYR A 188 -8.94 -0.03 -21.38
N LEU A 189 -7.72 -0.40 -21.78
CA LEU A 189 -7.50 -1.66 -22.48
C LEU A 189 -7.85 -2.85 -21.60
N ARG A 190 -7.42 -2.83 -20.32
CA ARG A 190 -7.79 -3.87 -19.35
C ARG A 190 -9.29 -3.92 -19.09
N PHE A 191 -9.93 -2.78 -18.93
CA PHE A 191 -11.37 -2.69 -18.70
C PHE A 191 -12.14 -3.33 -19.85
N CYS A 192 -11.83 -2.93 -21.09
CA CYS A 192 -12.46 -3.48 -22.30
C CYS A 192 -12.24 -4.98 -22.44
N LEU A 193 -11.00 -5.47 -22.25
CA LEU A 193 -10.70 -6.91 -22.34
C LEU A 193 -11.40 -7.70 -21.23
N LYS A 194 -11.52 -7.14 -20.03
CA LYS A 194 -12.23 -7.80 -18.93
C LYS A 194 -13.71 -7.95 -19.25
N VAL A 195 -14.34 -6.88 -19.72
CA VAL A 195 -15.75 -6.88 -20.15
C VAL A 195 -15.96 -7.87 -21.30
N ALA A 196 -15.11 -7.84 -22.33
CA ALA A 196 -15.18 -8.75 -23.46
C ALA A 196 -15.04 -10.22 -23.03
N SER A 197 -14.11 -10.52 -22.10
CA SER A 197 -13.93 -11.87 -21.55
C SER A 197 -15.17 -12.35 -20.79
N LEU A 198 -15.80 -11.48 -19.99
CA LEU A 198 -17.03 -11.83 -19.28
C LEU A 198 -18.18 -12.15 -20.24
N PHE A 199 -18.31 -11.40 -21.35
CA PHE A 199 -19.31 -11.73 -22.37
C PHE A 199 -18.99 -13.05 -23.11
N ALA A 200 -17.72 -13.26 -23.48
CA ALA A 200 -17.28 -14.49 -24.14
C ALA A 200 -17.51 -15.75 -23.28
N GLU A 201 -17.41 -15.61 -21.95
CA GLU A 201 -17.69 -16.67 -20.98
C GLU A 201 -19.19 -16.85 -20.67
N GLY A 202 -20.09 -16.13 -21.35
CA GLY A 202 -21.54 -16.18 -21.10
C GLY A 202 -21.99 -15.50 -19.79
N LYS A 203 -21.12 -14.71 -19.15
CA LYS A 203 -21.37 -14.03 -17.86
C LYS A 203 -21.93 -12.62 -18.07
N SER A 204 -22.91 -12.46 -18.95
CA SER A 204 -23.44 -11.15 -19.37
C SER A 204 -23.93 -10.29 -18.21
N GLY A 205 -24.57 -10.88 -17.19
CA GLY A 205 -25.00 -10.14 -15.98
C GLY A 205 -23.83 -9.50 -15.24
N GLN A 206 -22.73 -10.24 -15.06
CA GLN A 206 -21.51 -9.71 -14.41
C GLN A 206 -20.83 -8.65 -15.29
N ALA A 207 -20.84 -8.82 -16.62
CA ALA A 207 -20.29 -7.82 -17.54
C ALA A 207 -21.05 -6.49 -17.46
N LEU A 208 -22.39 -6.53 -17.45
CA LEU A 208 -23.22 -5.34 -17.31
C LEU A 208 -23.05 -4.67 -15.95
N GLU A 209 -22.97 -5.44 -14.87
CA GLU A 209 -22.67 -4.93 -13.53
C GLU A 209 -21.29 -4.27 -13.48
N PHE A 210 -20.28 -4.89 -14.10
CA PHE A 210 -18.92 -4.36 -14.18
C PHE A 210 -18.88 -3.01 -14.92
N ILE A 211 -19.62 -2.87 -16.02
CA ILE A 211 -19.77 -1.61 -16.76
C ILE A 211 -20.47 -0.57 -15.89
N LYS A 212 -21.64 -0.92 -15.35
CA LYS A 212 -22.49 -0.01 -14.56
C LYS A 212 -21.76 0.57 -13.35
N ASN A 213 -20.97 -0.25 -12.67
CA ASN A 213 -20.21 0.18 -11.49
C ASN A 213 -18.84 0.76 -11.84
N GLY A 214 -18.20 0.26 -12.90
CA GLY A 214 -16.83 0.60 -13.24
C GLY A 214 -16.71 1.94 -13.96
N VAL A 215 -17.57 2.20 -14.96
CA VAL A 215 -17.46 3.40 -15.80
C VAL A 215 -17.57 4.70 -14.98
N PRO A 216 -18.58 4.90 -14.10
CA PRO A 216 -18.69 6.14 -13.34
C PRO A 216 -17.49 6.37 -12.43
N ARG A 217 -17.04 5.32 -11.71
CA ARG A 217 -15.90 5.41 -10.79
C ARG A 217 -14.58 5.68 -11.50
N LEU A 218 -14.38 5.13 -12.69
CA LEU A 218 -13.22 5.42 -13.51
C LEU A 218 -13.25 6.84 -14.05
N GLN A 219 -14.42 7.34 -14.45
CA GLN A 219 -14.58 8.74 -14.87
C GLN A 219 -14.26 9.70 -13.72
N GLU A 220 -14.87 9.50 -12.55
CA GLU A 220 -14.57 10.29 -11.34
C GLU A 220 -13.08 10.28 -10.99
N THR A 221 -12.44 9.10 -11.06
CA THR A 221 -11.00 8.97 -10.81
C THR A 221 -10.19 9.73 -11.85
N LEU A 222 -10.56 9.66 -13.13
CA LEU A 222 -9.88 10.38 -14.20
C LEU A 222 -9.99 11.89 -14.00
N ASP A 223 -11.18 12.40 -13.69
CA ASP A 223 -11.41 13.82 -13.41
C ASP A 223 -10.60 14.30 -12.20
N PHE A 224 -10.41 13.44 -11.18
CA PHE A 224 -9.60 13.74 -10.01
C PHE A 224 -8.09 13.81 -10.32
N VAL A 225 -7.56 12.94 -11.19
CA VAL A 225 -6.11 12.82 -11.44
C VAL A 225 -5.58 13.65 -12.60
N GLN A 226 -6.44 14.09 -13.52
CA GLN A 226 -6.02 14.77 -14.76
C GLN A 226 -5.62 16.24 -14.54
N GLY A 227 -4.71 16.72 -15.41
CA GLY A 227 -4.23 18.10 -15.44
C GLY A 227 -2.94 18.35 -14.62
N GLU A 228 -2.23 19.44 -14.95
CA GLU A 228 -0.99 19.83 -14.27
C GLU A 228 -1.21 20.31 -12.83
N ASN A 229 -2.40 20.88 -12.56
CA ASN A 229 -2.85 21.27 -11.22
C ASN A 229 -4.08 20.45 -10.81
N SER A 230 -3.97 19.12 -10.96
CA SER A 230 -5.07 18.19 -10.67
C SER A 230 -5.56 18.29 -9.23
N GLN A 231 -6.80 17.86 -8.99
CA GLN A 231 -7.35 17.77 -7.64
C GLN A 231 -6.52 16.86 -6.75
N LEU A 232 -5.96 15.78 -7.32
CA LEU A 232 -5.01 14.90 -6.62
C LEU A 232 -3.80 15.67 -6.10
N LYS A 233 -3.18 16.52 -6.93
CA LYS A 233 -2.01 17.32 -6.52
C LYS A 233 -2.37 18.27 -5.39
N GLN A 234 -3.48 18.99 -5.52
CA GLN A 234 -3.96 19.92 -4.49
C GLN A 234 -4.26 19.21 -3.17
N ALA A 235 -4.92 18.04 -3.24
CA ALA A 235 -5.19 17.22 -2.06
C ALA A 235 -3.89 16.75 -1.41
N TYR A 236 -2.93 16.24 -2.19
CA TYR A 236 -1.63 15.81 -1.68
C TYR A 236 -0.88 16.94 -0.97
N GLU A 237 -0.78 18.12 -1.59
CA GLU A 237 -0.05 19.26 -1.01
C GLU A 237 -0.70 19.74 0.29
N LYS A 238 -2.04 19.86 0.30
CA LYS A 238 -2.80 20.23 1.49
C LYS A 238 -2.60 19.23 2.62
N GLU A 239 -2.70 17.94 2.33
CA GLU A 239 -2.55 16.89 3.34
C GLU A 239 -1.11 16.80 3.84
N LYS A 240 -0.11 16.94 2.97
CA LYS A 240 1.30 17.02 3.36
C LYS A 240 1.55 18.16 4.35
N GLN A 241 0.99 19.34 4.07
CA GLN A 241 1.08 20.48 4.98
C GLN A 241 0.42 20.20 6.32
N GLY A 242 -0.80 19.63 6.31
CA GLY A 242 -1.51 19.25 7.54
C GLY A 242 -0.75 18.23 8.39
N TRP A 243 -0.19 17.20 7.76
CA TRP A 243 0.63 16.20 8.45
C TRP A 243 1.92 16.80 9.00
N ASN A 244 2.61 17.65 8.25
CA ASN A 244 3.79 18.35 8.76
C ASN A 244 3.47 19.21 9.98
N LEU A 245 2.36 19.96 9.93
CA LEU A 245 1.90 20.75 11.07
C LEU A 245 1.61 19.86 12.29
N TYR A 246 0.98 18.70 12.09
CA TYR A 246 0.76 17.74 13.16
C TYR A 246 2.08 17.26 13.80
N TYR A 247 3.09 16.92 12.98
CA TYR A 247 4.41 16.55 13.49
C TYR A 247 5.08 17.69 14.28
N ASP A 248 4.95 18.94 13.81
CA ASP A 248 5.50 20.11 14.49
C ASP A 248 4.80 20.40 15.82
N ILE A 249 3.48 20.28 15.87
CA ILE A 249 2.70 20.43 17.11
C ILE A 249 3.12 19.38 18.14
N LEU A 250 3.27 18.12 17.72
CA LEU A 250 3.70 17.06 18.63
C LEU A 250 5.09 17.34 19.22
N ALA A 251 6.04 17.82 18.41
CA ALA A 251 7.38 18.17 18.89
C ALA A 251 7.32 19.31 19.92
N GLN A 252 6.51 20.35 19.66
CA GLN A 252 6.34 21.47 20.58
C GLN A 252 5.67 21.05 21.90
N ILE A 253 4.69 20.15 21.85
CA ILE A 253 4.06 19.61 23.08
C ILE A 253 5.08 18.82 23.91
N GLU A 254 5.95 18.01 23.28
CA GLU A 254 7.00 17.27 23.98
C GLU A 254 7.99 18.22 24.69
N GLU A 255 8.42 19.30 24.02
CA GLU A 255 9.28 20.34 24.61
C GLU A 255 8.59 21.09 25.77
N ALA A 256 7.30 21.39 25.63
CA ALA A 256 6.50 22.04 26.66
C ALA A 256 6.30 21.13 27.89
N ILE A 257 6.05 19.84 27.69
CA ILE A 257 6.00 18.84 28.77
C ILE A 257 7.35 18.79 29.51
N ALA A 258 8.47 18.74 28.77
CA ALA A 258 9.81 18.74 29.36
C ALA A 258 10.13 20.02 30.16
N SER A 259 9.43 21.10 29.87
CA SER A 259 9.55 22.39 30.56
C SER A 259 8.49 22.60 31.65
N GLU A 260 7.74 21.55 32.00
CA GLU A 260 6.66 21.57 33.01
C GLU A 260 5.54 22.59 32.71
N ASP A 261 5.21 22.80 31.42
CA ASP A 261 4.08 23.66 31.02
C ASP A 261 2.73 23.04 31.43
N ASP A 262 1.93 23.80 32.18
CA ASP A 262 0.64 23.34 32.75
C ASP A 262 -0.35 22.85 31.68
N LEU A 263 -0.42 23.54 30.54
CA LEU A 263 -1.36 23.17 29.47
C LEU A 263 -0.91 21.88 28.79
N ALA A 264 0.38 21.75 28.50
CA ALA A 264 0.94 20.56 27.88
C ALA A 264 0.82 19.32 28.78
N LEU A 265 1.06 19.47 30.09
CA LEU A 265 0.86 18.40 31.07
C LEU A 265 -0.61 17.98 31.17
N LYS A 266 -1.55 18.93 31.13
CA LYS A 266 -2.98 18.61 31.10
C LYS A 266 -3.35 17.83 29.84
N LEU A 267 -2.85 18.24 28.67
CA LEU A 267 -3.07 17.52 27.41
C LEU A 267 -2.48 16.10 27.46
N GLN A 268 -1.30 15.93 28.06
CA GLN A 268 -0.70 14.61 28.26
C GLN A 268 -1.60 13.70 29.12
N GLN A 269 -2.15 14.23 30.21
CA GLN A 269 -3.07 13.49 31.09
C GLN A 269 -4.36 13.09 30.36
N GLU A 270 -4.94 14.00 29.58
CA GLU A 270 -6.14 13.70 28.77
C GLU A 270 -5.85 12.63 27.71
N ALA A 271 -4.70 12.71 27.03
CA ALA A 271 -4.27 11.70 26.07
C ALA A 271 -4.03 10.32 26.73
N GLN A 272 -3.36 10.30 27.90
CA GLN A 272 -3.12 9.07 28.66
C GLN A 272 -4.45 8.43 29.09
N ALA A 273 -5.41 9.22 29.54
CA ALA A 273 -6.73 8.73 29.93
C ALA A 273 -7.47 8.04 28.76
N ILE A 274 -7.34 8.55 27.54
CA ILE A 274 -7.90 7.91 26.34
C ILE A 274 -7.20 6.56 26.09
N ILE A 275 -5.87 6.52 26.16
CA ILE A 275 -5.10 5.28 25.95
C ILE A 275 -5.48 4.23 27.00
N ASP A 276 -5.59 4.62 28.27
CA ASP A 276 -5.94 3.74 29.37
C ASP A 276 -7.36 3.16 29.19
N GLN A 277 -8.30 3.93 28.63
CA GLN A 277 -9.64 3.45 28.28
C GLN A 277 -9.64 2.43 27.12
N CYS A 278 -8.63 2.48 26.26
CA CYS A 278 -8.47 1.55 25.14
C CYS A 278 -7.67 0.29 25.50
N ALA A 279 -7.04 0.25 26.68
CA ALA A 279 -6.29 -0.91 27.12
C ALA A 279 -7.24 -2.10 27.33
N ILE A 280 -7.01 -3.16 26.56
CA ILE A 280 -7.73 -4.43 26.74
C ILE A 280 -7.04 -5.19 27.88
N ASN A 281 -7.72 -5.30 29.03
CA ASN A 281 -7.30 -6.14 30.16
C ASN A 281 -7.47 -7.63 29.83
#